data_AF-A0A5P9CKR5-F1
#
_entry.id   AF-A0A5P9CKR5-F1
#
_cell.length_a   1.000
_cell.length_b   1.000
_cell.length_c   1.000
_cell.angle_alpha   90.00
_cell.angle_beta   90.00
_cell.angle_gamma   90.00
#
_symmetry.space_group_name_H-M   'P 1'
#
loop_
_entity.id
_entity.type
_entity.pdbx_description
1 polymer ?
#
loop_
_entity_poly.entity_id
_entity_poly.type
_entity_poly.pdbx_seq_one_letter_code
_entity_poly.pdbx_strand_id
1 'polypeptide(L)'
;MKNKVSPSPETQQEALKIAKATQKPGQTKEQTKLIAQGIEKGIAQYKKQQKEKARQADKAKKKLRKVKHTQLEVETNIGTESTHSTASHPWFSFIPWTLLVVSWLGFILYAVKL
;
A
#
# COMPACT_ATOMS: atom_id res chain seq x y z
N MET A 1 11.66 -14.46 -21.59
CA MET A 1 10.63 -14.14 -22.60
C MET A 1 10.16 -12.71 -22.38
N LYS A 2 10.31 -11.83 -23.37
CA LYS A 2 10.01 -10.40 -23.25
C LYS A 2 8.49 -10.25 -23.33
N ASN A 3 7.79 -10.08 -22.19
CA ASN A 3 6.36 -9.77 -22.20
C ASN A 3 6.16 -8.44 -22.95
N LYS A 4 5.77 -8.54 -24.22
CA LYS A 4 5.35 -7.40 -25.02
C LYS A 4 4.01 -6.97 -24.43
N VAL A 5 4.06 -5.97 -23.55
CA VAL A 5 2.85 -5.34 -23.02
C VAL A 5 2.16 -4.71 -24.22
N SER A 6 1.14 -5.40 -24.73
CA SER A 6 0.26 -4.83 -25.74
C SER A 6 -0.39 -3.60 -25.11
N PRO A 7 -0.27 -2.42 -25.72
CA PRO A 7 -1.01 -1.24 -25.27
C PRO A 7 -2.52 -1.53 -25.28
N SER A 8 -3.23 -0.88 -24.35
CA SER A 8 -4.67 -1.03 -24.20
C SER A 8 -5.39 -0.53 -25.48
N PRO A 9 -6.52 -1.15 -25.89
CA PRO A 9 -7.33 -0.65 -27.00
C PRO A 9 -7.74 0.81 -26.82
N GLU A 10 -7.95 1.28 -25.59
CA GLU A 10 -8.23 2.69 -25.29
C GLU A 10 -7.06 3.60 -25.70
N THR A 11 -5.83 3.16 -25.46
CA THR A 11 -4.62 3.93 -25.80
C THR A 11 -4.45 4.01 -27.31
N GLN A 12 -4.82 2.96 -28.04
CA GLN A 12 -4.83 2.93 -29.50
C GLN A 12 -5.87 3.88 -30.09
N GLN A 13 -7.10 3.87 -29.55
CA GLN A 13 -8.17 4.76 -29.98
C GLN A 13 -7.84 6.22 -29.71
N GLU A 14 -7.30 6.52 -28.52
CA GLU A 14 -6.90 7.85 -28.13
C GLU A 14 -5.73 8.36 -28.99
N ALA A 15 -4.72 7.52 -29.24
CA ALA A 15 -3.63 7.85 -30.14
C ALA A 15 -4.10 8.11 -31.58
N LEU A 16 -5.07 7.34 -32.08
CA LEU A 16 -5.70 7.57 -33.39
C LEU A 16 -6.50 8.88 -33.41
N LYS A 17 -7.23 9.20 -32.35
CA LYS A 17 -8.00 10.44 -32.22
C LYS A 17 -7.08 11.66 -32.22
N ILE A 18 -5.98 11.60 -31.46
CA ILE A 18 -4.97 12.65 -31.40
C ILE A 18 -4.30 12.80 -32.78
N ALA A 19 -3.87 11.70 -33.39
CA ALA A 19 -3.23 11.74 -34.71
C ALA A 19 -4.15 12.39 -35.77
N LYS A 20 -5.44 12.04 -35.78
CA LYS A 20 -6.44 12.65 -36.66
C LYS A 20 -6.68 14.12 -36.34
N ALA A 21 -6.73 14.50 -35.07
CA ALA A 21 -6.88 15.90 -34.67
C ALA A 21 -5.69 16.77 -35.11
N THR A 22 -4.49 16.20 -35.16
CA THR A 22 -3.27 16.90 -35.60
C THR A 22 -2.94 16.72 -37.10
N GLN A 23 -3.85 16.11 -37.86
CA GLN A 23 -3.64 15.79 -39.26
C GLN A 23 -3.45 17.07 -40.10
N LYS A 24 -2.40 17.10 -40.92
CA LYS A 24 -2.18 18.17 -41.90
C LYS A 24 -2.92 17.90 -43.21
N PRO A 25 -3.38 18.94 -43.93
CA PRO A 25 -3.97 18.76 -45.25
C PRO A 25 -2.98 18.07 -46.20
N GLY A 26 -3.43 17.04 -46.90
CA GLY A 26 -2.60 16.20 -47.79
C GLY A 26 -1.98 14.95 -47.14
N GLN A 27 -2.16 14.72 -45.84
CA GLN A 27 -1.63 13.51 -45.18
C GLN A 27 -2.42 12.24 -45.56
N THR A 28 -1.71 11.14 -45.88
CA THR A 28 -2.33 9.85 -46.19
C THR A 28 -2.79 9.12 -44.92
N LYS A 29 -3.80 8.24 -45.05
CA LYS A 29 -4.31 7.44 -43.92
C LYS A 29 -3.21 6.58 -43.28
N GLU A 30 -2.27 6.07 -44.07
CA GLU A 30 -1.13 5.29 -43.59
C GLU A 30 -0.18 6.13 -42.74
N GLN A 31 0.10 7.36 -43.16
CA GLN A 31 0.93 8.30 -42.39
C GLN A 31 0.26 8.66 -41.05
N THR A 32 -1.04 8.94 -41.06
CA THR A 32 -1.79 9.18 -39.80
C THR A 32 -1.75 7.95 -38.89
N LYS A 33 -1.82 6.73 -39.45
CA LYS A 33 -1.71 5.48 -38.69
C LYS A 33 -0.31 5.28 -38.09
N LEU A 34 0.76 5.62 -38.82
CA LEU A 34 2.13 5.57 -38.30
C LEU A 34 2.33 6.57 -37.15
N ILE A 35 1.75 7.77 -37.25
CA ILE A 35 1.77 8.76 -36.17
C ILE A 35 1.02 8.24 -34.95
N ALA A 36 -0.17 7.66 -35.14
CA ALA A 36 -0.92 7.05 -34.05
C ALA A 36 -0.13 5.95 -33.34
N GLN A 37 0.56 5.07 -34.08
CA GLN A 37 1.45 4.06 -33.49
C GLN A 37 2.62 4.68 -32.70
N GLY A 38 3.14 5.82 -33.14
CA GLY A 38 4.16 6.57 -32.40
C GLY A 38 3.64 7.11 -31.07
N ILE A 39 2.45 7.74 -31.09
CA ILE A 39 1.79 8.27 -29.89
C ILE A 39 1.45 7.14 -28.91
N GLU A 40 0.91 6.04 -29.42
CA GLU A 40 0.58 4.83 -28.66
C GLU A 40 1.81 4.28 -27.90
N LYS A 41 2.94 4.14 -28.60
CA LYS A 41 4.22 3.71 -27.99
C LYS A 41 4.70 4.72 -26.95
N GLY A 42 4.59 6.02 -27.23
CA GLY A 42 4.97 7.08 -26.31
C GLY A 42 4.20 7.02 -25.00
N ILE A 43 2.86 6.92 -25.07
CA ILE A 43 1.99 6.80 -23.88
C ILE A 43 2.33 5.54 -23.09
N ALA A 44 2.52 4.40 -23.78
CA ALA A 44 2.87 3.14 -23.13
C ALA A 44 4.22 3.22 -22.40
N GLN A 45 5.23 3.81 -23.03
CA GLN A 45 6.55 4.00 -22.43
C GLN A 45 6.48 4.93 -21.21
N TYR A 46 5.77 6.05 -21.33
CA TYR A 46 5.60 7.00 -20.23
C TYR A 46 4.90 6.35 -19.03
N LYS A 47 3.77 5.66 -19.26
CA LYS A 47 3.03 4.94 -18.21
C LYS A 47 3.91 3.86 -17.55
N LYS A 48 4.76 3.18 -18.31
CA LYS A 48 5.71 2.19 -17.76
C LYS A 48 6.75 2.83 -16.84
N GLN A 49 7.36 3.94 -17.26
CA GLN A 49 8.33 4.66 -16.45
C GLN A 49 7.71 5.20 -15.15
N GLN A 50 6.51 5.77 -15.24
CA GLN A 50 5.72 6.22 -14.09
C GLN A 50 5.46 5.10 -13.07
N LYS A 51 4.99 3.93 -13.54
CA LYS A 51 4.75 2.76 -12.65
C LYS A 51 6.03 2.28 -11.96
N GLU A 52 7.15 2.24 -12.68
CA GLU A 52 8.42 1.84 -12.10
C GLU A 52 8.90 2.84 -11.04
N LYS A 53 8.79 4.15 -11.31
CA LYS A 53 9.12 5.21 -10.35
C LYS A 53 8.27 5.11 -9.08
N ALA A 54 6.96 4.92 -9.23
CA ALA A 54 6.06 4.73 -8.08
C ALA A 54 6.47 3.51 -7.25
N ARG A 55 6.77 2.38 -7.90
CA ARG A 55 7.23 1.16 -7.23
C ARG A 55 8.55 1.35 -6.49
N GLN A 56 9.49 2.11 -7.05
CA GLN A 56 10.75 2.44 -6.37
C GLN A 56 10.51 3.31 -5.14
N ALA A 57 9.63 4.32 -5.24
CA ALA A 57 9.26 5.15 -4.11
C ALA A 57 8.59 4.33 -2.99
N ASP A 58 7.71 3.40 -3.33
CA ASP A 58 7.05 2.53 -2.34
C ASP A 58 8.05 1.59 -1.66
N LYS A 59 9.01 1.03 -2.41
CA LYS A 59 10.10 0.24 -1.84
C LYS A 59 10.95 1.08 -0.88
N ALA A 60 11.28 2.32 -1.24
CA ALA A 60 12.04 3.23 -0.37
C ALA A 60 11.26 3.55 0.92
N LYS A 61 9.98 3.91 0.81
CA LYS A 61 9.10 4.16 1.96
C LYS A 61 9.00 2.93 2.87
N LYS A 62 8.87 1.73 2.30
CA LYS A 62 8.83 0.47 3.08
C LYS A 62 10.16 0.22 3.80
N LYS A 63 11.30 0.48 3.16
CA LYS A 63 12.63 0.37 3.80
C LYS A 63 12.77 1.36 4.97
N LEU A 64 12.40 2.62 4.78
CA LEU A 64 12.44 3.63 5.84
C LEU A 64 11.55 3.24 7.02
N ARG A 65 10.33 2.75 6.77
CA ARG A 65 9.44 2.28 7.85
C ARG A 65 10.03 1.10 8.61
N LYS A 66 10.66 0.16 7.93
CA LYS A 66 11.34 -0.97 8.58
C LYS A 66 12.49 -0.48 9.47
N VAL A 67 13.35 0.40 8.98
CA VAL A 67 14.45 0.97 9.77
C VAL A 67 13.91 1.73 10.98
N LYS A 68 12.86 2.55 10.83
CA LYS A 68 12.22 3.22 11.95
C LYS A 68 11.63 2.24 12.97
N HIS A 69 10.98 1.17 12.51
CA HIS A 69 10.45 0.15 13.43
C HIS A 69 11.55 -0.58 14.18
N THR A 70 12.63 -0.97 13.49
CA THR A 70 13.79 -1.60 14.12
C THR A 70 14.48 -0.64 15.09
N GLN A 71 14.58 0.65 14.75
CA GLN A 71 15.14 1.66 15.65
C GLN A 71 14.25 1.89 16.87
N LEU A 72 12.92 1.90 16.71
CA LEU A 72 11.98 1.96 17.82
C LEU A 72 12.04 0.69 18.69
N GLU A 73 12.21 -0.50 18.12
CA GLU A 73 12.42 -1.75 18.89
C GLU A 73 13.76 -1.75 19.64
N VAL A 74 14.81 -1.18 19.06
CA VAL A 74 16.13 -1.03 19.69
C VAL A 74 16.12 0.07 20.76
N GLU A 75 15.47 1.21 20.53
CA GLU A 75 15.24 2.24 21.57
C GLU A 75 14.28 1.74 22.65
N THR A 76 13.33 0.86 22.34
CA THR A 76 12.51 0.21 23.37
C THR A 76 13.35 -0.80 24.17
N ASN A 77 14.37 -1.43 23.57
CA ASN A 77 15.30 -2.31 24.31
C ASN A 77 16.38 -1.55 25.10
N ILE A 78 16.84 -0.36 24.64
CA ILE A 78 17.90 0.42 25.30
C ILE A 78 17.33 1.51 26.23
N GLY A 79 16.09 1.96 25.98
CA GLY A 79 15.36 2.94 26.79
C GLY A 79 14.56 2.35 27.95
N THR A 80 14.59 1.02 28.13
CA THR A 80 13.99 0.37 29.33
C THR A 80 14.93 0.40 30.54
N GLU A 81 15.87 1.35 30.61
CA GLU A 81 16.62 1.64 31.84
C GLU A 81 16.40 3.05 32.40
N SER A 82 15.63 3.94 31.76
CA SER A 82 15.34 5.23 32.37
C SER A 82 14.03 5.88 31.92
N THR A 83 13.07 5.84 32.84
CA THR A 83 11.98 6.81 33.00
C THR A 83 10.76 6.63 32.09
N HIS A 84 10.00 5.56 32.32
CA HIS A 84 8.55 5.69 32.53
C HIS A 84 8.06 4.49 33.35
N SER A 85 7.90 4.70 34.64
CA SER A 85 7.29 3.77 35.58
C SER A 85 5.79 3.63 35.29
N THR A 86 5.42 2.98 34.20
CA THR A 86 4.22 2.14 34.20
C THR A 86 4.74 0.73 34.42
N ALA A 87 5.02 0.44 35.71
CA ALA A 87 5.30 -0.90 36.16
C ALA A 87 4.19 -1.80 35.65
N SER A 88 4.49 -2.56 34.59
CA SER A 88 3.75 -3.75 34.20
C SER A 88 3.98 -4.78 35.29
N HIS A 89 3.44 -4.51 36.48
CA HIS A 89 3.38 -5.49 37.55
C HIS A 89 2.54 -6.64 37.00
N PRO A 90 3.11 -7.84 36.84
CA PRO A 90 2.37 -9.00 36.31
C PRO A 90 1.09 -9.29 37.13
N TRP A 91 1.03 -8.79 38.37
CA TRP A 91 -0.16 -8.76 39.22
C TRP A 91 -1.38 -8.11 38.54
N PHE A 92 -1.24 -6.96 37.87
CA PHE A 92 -2.39 -6.25 37.28
C PHE A 92 -3.06 -7.03 36.13
N SER A 93 -2.35 -7.99 35.52
CA SER A 93 -2.91 -8.87 34.49
C SER A 93 -3.88 -9.92 35.05
N PHE A 94 -3.75 -10.26 36.34
CA PHE A 94 -4.61 -11.27 36.99
C PHE A 94 -5.89 -10.69 37.61
N ILE A 95 -5.93 -9.38 37.88
CA ILE A 95 -7.09 -8.66 38.42
C ILE A 95 -8.39 -8.92 37.63
N PRO A 96 -8.44 -8.80 36.28
CA PRO A 96 -9.68 -9.04 35.55
C PRO A 96 -10.16 -10.49 35.65
N TRP A 97 -9.23 -11.45 35.74
CA TRP A 97 -9.56 -12.87 35.92
C TRP A 97 -10.12 -13.16 37.32
N THR A 98 -9.56 -12.53 38.36
CA THR A 98 -10.07 -12.70 39.73
C THR A 98 -11.47 -12.08 39.86
N LEU A 99 -11.69 -10.88 39.30
CA LEU A 99 -13.02 -10.26 39.27
C LEU A 99 -14.06 -11.13 38.54
N LEU A 100 -13.66 -11.78 37.45
CA LEU A 100 -14.54 -12.66 36.68
C LEU A 100 -14.98 -13.87 37.50
N VAL A 101 -14.04 -14.53 38.19
CA VAL A 101 -14.34 -15.68 39.06
C VAL A 101 -15.27 -15.28 40.21
N VAL A 102 -15.03 -14.14 40.84
CA VAL A 102 -15.89 -13.63 41.93
C VAL A 102 -17.30 -13.31 41.43
N SER A 103 -17.43 -12.70 40.26
CA SER A 103 -18.74 -12.39 39.64
C SER A 103 -19.55 -13.65 39.35
N TRP A 104 -18.91 -14.68 38.80
CA TRP A 104 -19.57 -15.96 38.51
C TRP A 104 -19.98 -16.71 39.78
N LEU A 105 -19.14 -16.74 40.82
CA LEU A 105 -19.50 -17.36 42.09
C LEU A 105 -20.72 -16.68 42.72
N GLY A 106 -20.77 -15.34 42.70
CA GLY A 106 -21.93 -14.59 43.18
C GLY A 106 -23.20 -14.91 42.38
N PHE A 107 -23.09 -15.01 41.06
CA PHE A 107 -24.21 -15.36 40.18
C PHE A 107 -24.71 -16.80 40.41
N ILE A 108 -23.80 -17.77 40.57
CA ILE A 108 -24.15 -19.18 40.84
C ILE A 108 -24.84 -19.29 42.21
N LEU A 109 -24.29 -18.66 43.25
CA LEU A 109 -24.92 -18.66 44.57
C LEU A 109 -26.29 -18.01 44.55
N TYR A 110 -26.45 -16.89 43.84
CA TYR A 110 -27.76 -16.26 43.67
C TYR A 110 -28.73 -17.16 42.91
N ALA A 111 -28.30 -17.79 41.81
CA ALA A 111 -29.14 -18.67 40.99
C ALA A 111 -29.52 -19.99 41.69
N VAL A 112 -28.74 -20.47 42.66
CA VAL A 112 -29.06 -21.67 43.47
C VAL A 112 -29.93 -21.31 44.68
N LYS A 113 -29.89 -20.05 45.14
CA LYS A 113 -30.68 -19.53 46.27
C LYS A 113 -32.01 -18.89 45.81
N LEU A 114 -32.25 -18.82 44.49
CA LEU A 114 -33.49 -18.41 43.84
C LEU A 114 -34.21 -19.65 43.28
#